data_AF-A0A1G6INS0-F1
#
_entry.id   AF-A0A1G6INS0-F1
#
_cell.length_a   1.000
_cell.length_b   1.000
_cell.length_c   1.000
_cell.angle_alpha   90.00
_cell.angle_beta   90.00
_cell.angle_gamma   90.00
#
_symmetry.space_group_name_H-M   'P 1'
#
loop_
_entity.id
_entity.type
_entity.pdbx_description
1 polymer ?
#
loop_
_entity_poly.entity_id
_entity_poly.type
_entity_poly.pdbx_seq_one_letter_code
_entity_poly.pdbx_strand_id
1 'polypeptide(L)'
;MISSADLRHRARSPLLDLVRLTPVMRRGAGAGPVSVEVVASAEDTPFLAAVTGFSALSICPLSPVVTRSVAQGCGPAELAGVLDVAGSARVLLVSVPLVDGTTRENRVLHEVLDEAAVRGVPVVAAAGAASSVLTRHPWVLPVLSCTASGRVSWFVDLDPDVEPRGLLAPGEDVPGPHGAATGNGIAAAVVAGAAALLWSLFPKACGGQVRSALLIGATHPRRFGPPLLDAERAHEFLSRHAG
;
A
#
# COMPACT_ATOMS: atom_id res chain seq x y z
N MET A 1 -21.19 -25.89 -21.15
CA MET A 1 -22.03 -25.75 -19.94
C MET A 1 -21.25 -26.32 -18.77
N ILE A 2 -20.61 -25.45 -17.97
CA ILE A 2 -19.83 -25.85 -16.81
C ILE A 2 -20.77 -25.89 -15.60
N SER A 3 -20.78 -27.02 -14.90
CA SER A 3 -21.72 -27.36 -13.83
C SER A 3 -21.56 -26.48 -12.59
N SER A 4 -22.67 -26.10 -11.95
CA SER A 4 -22.72 -25.26 -10.74
C SER A 4 -22.14 -25.93 -9.47
N ALA A 5 -21.72 -27.19 -9.58
CA ALA A 5 -21.09 -27.94 -8.51
C ALA A 5 -19.57 -27.71 -8.40
N ASP A 6 -18.87 -27.33 -9.49
CA ASP A 6 -17.41 -27.11 -9.51
C ASP A 6 -16.97 -25.75 -8.93
N LEU A 7 -17.92 -24.89 -8.55
CA LEU A 7 -17.63 -23.58 -7.95
C LEU A 7 -17.44 -23.63 -6.42
N ARG A 8 -17.63 -24.78 -5.76
CA ARG A 8 -17.69 -24.85 -4.29
C ARG A 8 -16.41 -25.33 -3.59
N HIS A 9 -15.34 -25.61 -4.33
CA HIS A 9 -14.07 -26.04 -3.73
C HIS A 9 -12.87 -25.18 -4.15
N ARG A 10 -13.05 -23.85 -4.27
CA ARG A 10 -11.89 -22.95 -4.24
C ARG A 10 -11.39 -22.89 -2.81
N ALA A 11 -10.25 -23.53 -2.55
CA ALA A 11 -9.50 -23.40 -1.32
C ALA A 11 -9.50 -21.93 -0.88
N ARG A 12 -10.05 -21.65 0.30
CA ARG A 12 -9.98 -20.32 0.90
C ARG A 12 -8.50 -20.03 1.09
N SER A 13 -7.94 -19.17 0.23
CA SER A 13 -6.54 -18.79 0.37
C SER A 13 -6.40 -18.05 1.71
N PRO A 14 -5.53 -18.48 2.63
CA PRO A 14 -5.35 -17.84 3.94
C PRO A 14 -4.96 -16.36 3.83
N LEU A 15 -4.36 -15.97 2.70
CA LEU A 15 -4.08 -14.56 2.38
C LEU A 15 -5.35 -13.71 2.25
N LEU A 16 -6.50 -14.34 1.95
CA LEU A 16 -7.80 -13.68 1.84
C LEU A 16 -8.46 -13.40 3.19
N ASP A 17 -8.05 -14.07 4.26
CA ASP A 17 -8.58 -13.81 5.60
C ASP A 17 -7.81 -12.70 6.34
N LEU A 18 -6.63 -12.32 5.84
CA LEU A 18 -5.80 -11.25 6.40
C LEU A 18 -6.24 -9.85 5.95
N VAL A 19 -6.70 -9.71 4.70
CA VAL A 19 -7.43 -8.53 4.24
C VAL A 19 -8.91 -8.89 4.29
N ARG A 20 -9.52 -8.76 5.47
CA ARG A 20 -10.93 -9.07 5.82
C ARG A 20 -11.98 -8.23 5.07
N LEU A 21 -11.72 -7.89 3.83
CA LEU A 21 -12.70 -7.30 2.94
C LEU A 21 -13.49 -8.43 2.30
N THR A 22 -14.79 -8.50 2.62
CA THR A 22 -15.73 -9.43 2.00
C THR A 22 -15.59 -9.38 0.46
N PRO A 23 -15.86 -10.48 -0.26
CA PRO A 23 -15.67 -10.55 -1.71
C PRO A 23 -16.36 -9.43 -2.52
N VAL A 24 -17.46 -8.88 -2.00
CA VAL A 24 -18.21 -7.76 -2.59
C VAL A 24 -17.44 -6.44 -2.46
N MET A 25 -16.73 -6.23 -1.34
CA MET A 25 -15.91 -5.04 -1.13
C MET A 25 -14.65 -5.05 -2.03
N ARG A 26 -14.05 -6.21 -2.31
CA ARG A 26 -12.84 -6.33 -3.17
C ARG A 26 -13.01 -5.84 -4.61
N ARG A 27 -14.25 -5.71 -5.09
CA ARG A 27 -14.52 -5.22 -6.44
C ARG A 27 -14.76 -3.71 -6.48
N GLY A 28 -14.84 -3.06 -5.32
CA GLY A 28 -15.27 -1.68 -5.17
C GLY A 28 -16.73 -1.49 -5.61
N ALA A 29 -17.47 -0.63 -4.89
CA ALA A 29 -18.52 0.11 -5.57
C ALA A 29 -17.78 1.10 -6.48
N GLY A 30 -17.58 0.74 -7.75
CA GLY A 30 -16.79 1.49 -8.73
C GLY A 30 -17.39 2.85 -9.09
N ALA A 31 -17.44 3.76 -8.13
CA ALA A 31 -18.01 5.09 -8.32
C ALA A 31 -17.06 6.15 -7.78
N GLY A 32 -16.05 6.52 -8.57
CA GLY A 32 -15.31 7.77 -8.40
C GLY A 32 -13.85 7.77 -8.88
N PRO A 33 -13.26 8.94 -9.14
CA PRO A 33 -11.92 9.13 -9.70
C PRO A 33 -10.80 8.91 -8.67
N VAL A 34 -10.82 7.80 -7.92
CA VAL A 34 -9.73 7.46 -6.99
C VAL A 34 -8.59 6.83 -7.78
N SER A 35 -7.70 7.69 -8.27
CA SER A 35 -6.46 7.30 -8.94
C SER A 35 -5.43 6.82 -7.93
N VAL A 36 -4.80 5.68 -8.23
CA VAL A 36 -3.60 5.22 -7.54
C VAL A 36 -2.42 5.45 -8.45
N GLU A 37 -1.42 6.14 -7.95
CA GLU A 37 -0.19 6.33 -8.69
C GLU A 37 0.92 5.47 -8.08
N VAL A 38 1.59 4.70 -8.95
CA VAL A 38 2.59 3.70 -8.58
C VAL A 38 3.94 4.16 -9.07
N VAL A 39 4.84 4.46 -8.14
CA VAL A 39 6.24 4.79 -8.40
C VAL A 39 7.08 3.58 -8.05
N ALA A 40 7.61 2.90 -9.06
CA ALA A 40 8.39 1.68 -8.91
C ALA A 40 9.38 1.53 -10.06
N SER A 41 10.27 0.53 -10.01
CA SER A 41 11.03 0.16 -11.19
C SER A 41 10.12 -0.45 -12.26
N ALA A 42 10.50 -0.36 -13.54
CA ALA A 42 9.79 -1.02 -14.63
C ALA A 42 9.71 -2.54 -14.44
N GLU A 43 10.71 -3.13 -13.77
CA GLU A 43 10.81 -4.56 -13.49
C GLU A 43 9.84 -5.00 -12.37
N ASP A 44 9.64 -4.16 -11.35
CA ASP A 44 8.78 -4.50 -10.20
C ASP A 44 7.30 -4.24 -10.47
N THR A 45 6.99 -3.27 -11.34
CA THR A 45 5.62 -2.81 -11.63
C THR A 45 4.64 -3.96 -11.97
N PRO A 46 5.00 -4.97 -12.80
CA PRO A 46 4.12 -6.11 -13.10
C PRO A 46 3.72 -6.95 -11.88
N PHE A 47 4.50 -6.93 -10.79
CA PHE A 47 4.26 -7.74 -9.60
C PHE A 47 3.37 -7.03 -8.55
N LEU A 48 3.10 -5.73 -8.69
CA LEU A 48 2.29 -4.93 -7.75
C LEU A 48 0.76 -5.15 -7.93
N ALA A 49 0.36 -6.41 -8.04
CA ALA A 49 -0.96 -6.90 -8.47
C ALA A 49 -2.15 -6.47 -7.59
N ALA A 50 -1.91 -6.08 -6.35
CA ALA A 50 -2.95 -5.58 -5.45
C ALA A 50 -3.49 -4.21 -5.90
N VAL A 51 -2.65 -3.43 -6.60
CA VAL A 51 -3.01 -2.16 -7.23
C VAL A 51 -3.26 -2.34 -8.73
N THR A 52 -2.46 -3.15 -9.43
CA THR A 52 -2.54 -3.28 -10.90
C THR A 52 -3.40 -4.46 -11.37
N GLY A 53 -4.23 -4.23 -12.39
CA GLY A 53 -4.93 -5.26 -13.16
C GLY A 53 -6.21 -5.85 -12.55
N PHE A 54 -6.73 -6.90 -13.20
CA PHE A 54 -7.92 -7.67 -12.80
C PHE A 54 -7.55 -9.11 -12.46
N SER A 55 -6.68 -9.28 -11.46
CA SER A 55 -6.25 -10.59 -10.97
C SER A 55 -7.10 -11.06 -9.78
N ALA A 56 -6.92 -12.31 -9.35
CA ALA A 56 -7.64 -12.87 -8.21
C ALA A 56 -7.37 -12.17 -6.87
N LEU A 57 -6.29 -11.38 -6.77
CA LEU A 57 -5.92 -10.58 -5.59
C LEU A 57 -6.06 -9.08 -5.76
N SER A 58 -6.52 -8.58 -6.91
CA SER A 58 -6.68 -7.14 -7.09
C SER A 58 -7.71 -6.59 -6.08
N ILE A 59 -7.26 -5.64 -5.24
CA ILE A 59 -8.04 -5.12 -4.10
C ILE A 59 -8.96 -3.96 -4.53
N CYS A 60 -8.54 -3.18 -5.52
CA CYS A 60 -9.34 -2.09 -6.09
C CYS A 60 -9.21 -2.05 -7.63
N PRO A 61 -9.66 -3.10 -8.36
CA PRO A 61 -9.37 -3.24 -9.78
C PRO A 61 -10.04 -2.18 -10.68
N LEU A 62 -11.01 -1.43 -10.15
CA LEU A 62 -11.72 -0.36 -10.87
C LEU A 62 -11.10 1.03 -10.68
N SER A 63 -10.12 1.18 -9.78
CA SER A 63 -9.38 2.44 -9.64
C SER A 63 -8.46 2.66 -10.83
N PRO A 64 -8.44 3.86 -11.44
CA PRO A 64 -7.41 4.21 -12.42
C PRO A 64 -6.02 4.07 -11.79
N VAL A 65 -5.11 3.39 -12.49
CA VAL A 65 -3.72 3.26 -12.06
C VAL A 65 -2.81 3.97 -13.04
N VAL A 66 -1.96 4.85 -12.54
CA VAL A 66 -0.89 5.50 -13.31
C VAL A 66 0.43 4.97 -12.79
N THR A 67 1.26 4.42 -13.67
CA THR A 67 2.58 3.90 -13.30
C THR A 67 3.66 4.87 -13.75
N ARG A 68 4.57 5.24 -12.84
CA ARG A 68 5.77 6.00 -13.15
C ARG A 68 6.99 5.16 -12.82
N SER A 69 7.78 4.89 -13.86
CA SER A 69 9.03 4.18 -13.68
C SER A 69 10.11 5.13 -13.17
N VAL A 70 10.88 4.66 -12.20
CA VAL A 70 12.14 5.24 -11.76
C VAL A 70 13.26 4.23 -11.93
N ALA A 71 14.51 4.68 -11.96
CA ALA A 71 15.65 3.77 -11.97
C ALA A 71 15.73 2.97 -10.64
N GLN A 72 16.30 1.77 -10.68
CA GLN A 72 16.71 1.10 -9.44
C GLN A 72 17.78 1.95 -8.74
N GLY A 73 17.68 2.10 -7.42
CA GLY A 73 18.56 2.99 -6.67
C GLY A 73 18.30 4.47 -6.97
N CYS A 74 17.05 4.82 -7.23
CA CYS A 74 16.59 6.20 -7.40
C CYS A 74 17.09 7.09 -6.25
N GLY A 75 17.54 8.31 -6.58
CA GLY A 75 17.95 9.31 -5.59
C GLY A 75 16.77 10.17 -5.11
N PRO A 76 16.88 10.85 -3.95
CA PRO A 76 15.79 11.66 -3.40
C PRO A 76 15.28 12.76 -4.35
N ALA A 77 16.16 13.40 -5.13
CA ALA A 77 15.76 14.44 -6.09
C ALA A 77 14.97 13.89 -7.29
N GLU A 78 15.37 12.71 -7.81
CA GLU A 78 14.62 12.04 -8.88
C GLU A 78 13.23 11.64 -8.36
N LEU A 79 13.16 11.03 -7.18
CA LEU A 79 11.88 10.67 -6.55
C LEU A 79 11.01 11.92 -6.32
N ALA A 80 11.58 13.01 -5.83
CA ALA A 80 10.85 14.26 -5.61
C ALA A 80 10.24 14.79 -6.93
N GLY A 81 11.01 14.79 -8.02
CA GLY A 81 10.50 15.21 -9.33
C GLY A 81 9.35 14.34 -9.83
N VAL A 82 9.38 13.03 -9.57
CA VAL A 82 8.30 12.10 -9.93
C VAL A 82 7.06 12.30 -9.05
N LEU A 83 7.23 12.58 -7.75
CA LEU A 83 6.11 12.81 -6.83
C LEU A 83 5.45 14.18 -7.04
N ASP A 84 6.20 15.19 -7.47
CA ASP A 84 5.65 16.53 -7.76
C ASP A 84 4.65 16.49 -8.92
N VAL A 85 4.95 15.70 -9.96
CA VAL A 85 4.05 15.52 -11.13
C VAL A 85 2.85 14.61 -10.85
N ALA A 86 2.80 13.97 -9.67
CA ALA A 86 1.71 13.09 -9.25
C ALA A 86 0.43 13.84 -8.81
N GLY A 87 0.24 15.07 -9.32
CA GLY A 87 -0.73 16.08 -8.87
C GLY A 87 -2.18 15.62 -8.73
N SER A 88 -2.58 14.59 -9.49
CA SER A 88 -3.96 14.08 -9.55
C SER A 88 -4.16 12.75 -8.81
N ALA A 89 -3.10 12.16 -8.25
CA ALA A 89 -3.19 10.91 -7.50
C ALA A 89 -3.97 11.12 -6.20
N ARG A 90 -4.88 10.20 -5.88
CA ARG A 90 -5.47 10.16 -4.53
C ARG A 90 -4.64 9.31 -3.58
N VAL A 91 -3.99 8.26 -4.07
CA VAL A 91 -3.09 7.42 -3.27
C VAL A 91 -1.77 7.27 -4.01
N LEU A 92 -0.65 7.43 -3.31
CA LEU A 92 0.69 7.21 -3.85
C LEU A 92 1.27 5.92 -3.27
N LEU A 93 1.65 4.99 -4.14
CA LEU A 93 2.45 3.82 -3.81
C LEU A 93 3.89 4.07 -4.26
N VAL A 94 4.84 4.05 -3.34
CA VAL A 94 6.27 4.15 -3.62
C VAL A 94 6.95 2.82 -3.27
N SER A 95 7.39 2.09 -4.29
CA SER A 95 8.05 0.79 -4.18
C SER A 95 9.36 0.81 -4.96
N VAL A 96 10.31 1.60 -4.47
CA VAL A 96 11.66 1.69 -5.01
C VAL A 96 12.67 1.80 -3.86
N PRO A 97 13.80 1.09 -3.89
CA PRO A 97 14.89 1.36 -2.96
C PRO A 97 15.50 2.74 -3.26
N LEU A 98 15.56 3.59 -2.23
CA LEU A 98 16.14 4.93 -2.31
C LEU A 98 17.62 4.85 -1.93
N VAL A 99 18.50 5.41 -2.74
CA VAL A 99 19.91 5.63 -2.34
C VAL A 99 20.02 6.86 -1.44
N ASP A 100 21.07 6.91 -0.63
CA ASP A 100 21.36 8.11 0.16
C ASP A 100 21.57 9.32 -0.75
N GLY A 101 20.83 10.38 -0.48
CA GLY A 101 21.04 11.68 -1.12
C GLY A 101 21.76 12.66 -0.21
N THR A 102 22.18 13.76 -0.80
CA THR A 102 22.70 14.92 -0.07
C THR A 102 21.61 15.55 0.81
N THR A 103 22.02 16.35 1.82
CA THR A 103 21.08 17.11 2.68
C THR A 103 20.09 17.95 1.87
N ARG A 104 20.55 18.52 0.75
CA ARG A 104 19.71 19.33 -0.14
C ARG A 104 18.65 18.49 -0.85
N GLU A 105 19.03 17.34 -1.41
CA GLU A 105 18.10 16.46 -2.13
C GLU A 105 17.07 15.86 -1.17
N ASN A 106 17.51 15.46 0.03
CA ASN A 106 16.62 14.98 1.10
C ASN A 106 15.60 16.05 1.50
N ARG A 107 16.04 17.31 1.61
CA ARG A 107 15.13 18.44 1.91
C ARG A 107 14.09 18.64 0.81
N VAL A 108 14.49 18.60 -0.45
CA VAL A 108 13.55 18.74 -1.59
C VAL A 108 12.50 17.63 -1.56
N LEU A 109 12.90 16.38 -1.32
CA LEU A 109 11.94 15.27 -1.17
C LEU A 109 11.02 15.48 0.03
N HIS A 110 11.53 15.96 1.16
CA HIS A 110 10.71 16.28 2.33
C HIS A 110 9.65 17.34 2.01
N GLU A 111 10.01 18.42 1.32
CA GLU A 111 9.09 19.50 0.93
C GLU A 111 7.97 18.99 0.01
N VAL A 112 8.27 18.08 -0.93
CA VAL A 112 7.25 17.45 -1.78
C VAL A 112 6.32 16.53 -0.98
N LEU A 113 6.83 15.85 0.04
CA LEU A 113 6.02 15.02 0.93
C LEU A 113 5.15 15.86 1.88
N ASP A 114 5.62 17.04 2.31
CA ASP A 114 4.82 18.03 3.03
C ASP A 114 3.65 18.53 2.15
N GLU A 115 3.90 18.81 0.88
CA GLU A 115 2.85 19.20 -0.07
C GLU A 115 1.84 18.07 -0.30
N ALA A 116 2.29 16.81 -0.36
CA ALA A 116 1.39 15.65 -0.40
C ALA A 116 0.52 15.56 0.88
N ALA A 117 1.08 15.93 2.04
CA ALA A 117 0.36 15.99 3.30
C ALA A 117 -0.71 17.09 3.31
N VAL A 118 -0.37 18.29 2.84
CA VAL A 118 -1.31 19.42 2.70
C VAL A 118 -2.47 19.05 1.77
N ARG A 119 -2.19 18.38 0.66
CA ARG A 119 -3.21 17.87 -0.28
C ARG A 119 -3.99 16.67 0.26
N GLY A 120 -3.55 16.10 1.39
CA GLY A 120 -4.17 14.94 1.99
C GLY A 120 -4.06 13.68 1.13
N VAL A 121 -2.96 13.51 0.37
CA VAL A 121 -2.70 12.33 -0.47
C VAL A 121 -1.87 11.32 0.31
N PRO A 122 -2.41 10.19 0.79
CA PRO A 122 -1.65 9.18 1.52
C PRO A 122 -0.51 8.63 0.66
N VAL A 123 0.69 8.62 1.24
CA VAL A 123 1.89 8.06 0.62
C VAL A 123 2.21 6.75 1.34
N VAL A 124 2.09 5.63 0.63
CA VAL A 124 2.39 4.29 1.11
C VAL A 124 3.74 3.88 0.53
N ALA A 125 4.73 3.65 1.39
CA ALA A 125 6.08 3.35 0.96
C ALA A 125 6.53 1.97 1.43
N ALA A 126 7.13 1.20 0.55
CA ALA A 126 7.85 -0.01 0.94
C ALA A 126 9.02 0.38 1.85
N ALA A 127 9.03 -0.12 3.08
CA ALA A 127 10.16 0.09 3.97
C ALA A 127 11.31 -0.86 3.57
N GLY A 128 12.49 -0.31 3.36
CA GLY A 128 13.72 -1.06 3.09
C GLY A 128 14.46 -1.41 4.37
N ALA A 129 15.65 -2.00 4.21
CA ALA A 129 16.49 -2.45 5.32
C ALA A 129 17.00 -1.31 6.23
N ALA A 130 17.03 -0.08 5.73
CA ALA A 130 17.39 1.11 6.48
C ALA A 130 16.32 2.19 6.31
N SER A 131 16.06 2.95 7.38
CA SER A 131 15.24 4.15 7.31
C SER A 131 15.83 5.18 6.36
N SER A 132 15.00 5.67 5.45
CA SER A 132 15.34 6.70 4.49
C SER A 132 14.59 7.99 4.80
N VAL A 133 14.93 9.09 4.13
CA VAL A 133 14.16 10.35 4.23
C VAL A 133 12.67 10.12 3.91
N LEU A 134 12.35 9.18 3.01
CA LEU A 134 10.98 8.80 2.66
C LEU A 134 10.26 8.16 3.85
N THR A 135 10.82 7.09 4.44
CA THR A 135 10.15 6.35 5.53
C THR A 135 10.20 7.09 6.87
N ARG A 136 11.09 8.08 7.03
CA ARG A 136 11.15 8.97 8.20
C ARG A 136 10.11 10.09 8.15
N HIS A 137 9.56 10.43 6.99
CA HIS A 137 8.60 11.52 6.85
C HIS A 137 7.28 11.20 7.58
N PRO A 138 6.75 12.07 8.46
CA PRO A 138 5.57 11.77 9.28
C PRO A 138 4.29 11.45 8.50
N TRP A 139 4.15 11.99 7.28
CA TRP A 139 2.99 11.73 6.43
C TRP A 139 3.02 10.38 5.71
N VAL A 140 4.22 9.84 5.48
CA VAL A 140 4.40 8.55 4.81
C VAL A 140 3.93 7.43 5.75
N LEU A 141 3.35 6.39 5.16
CA LEU A 141 3.00 5.14 5.81
C LEU A 141 4.02 4.09 5.36
N PRO A 142 5.06 3.81 6.17
CA PRO A 142 6.02 2.76 5.88
C PRO A 142 5.35 1.39 5.99
N VAL A 143 5.59 0.50 5.02
CA VAL A 143 4.99 -0.83 4.99
C VAL A 143 6.07 -1.90 4.94
N LEU A 144 5.92 -2.87 5.83
CA LEU A 144 6.79 -4.04 5.95
C LEU A 144 6.00 -5.31 5.61
N SER A 145 6.70 -6.29 5.06
CA SER A 145 6.10 -7.56 4.66
C SER A 145 5.86 -8.47 5.86
N CYS A 146 4.72 -9.17 5.82
CA CYS A 146 4.45 -10.32 6.67
C CYS A 146 3.99 -11.53 5.84
N THR A 147 4.17 -12.71 6.43
CA THR A 147 3.61 -13.98 5.99
C THR A 147 2.07 -13.97 6.02
N ALA A 148 1.45 -14.99 5.42
CA ALA A 148 0.01 -15.26 5.52
C ALA A 148 -0.50 -15.51 6.96
N SER A 149 0.39 -15.63 7.95
CA SER A 149 0.02 -15.77 9.37
C SER A 149 0.10 -14.45 10.15
N GLY A 150 0.48 -13.35 9.49
CA GLY A 150 0.72 -12.06 10.13
C GLY A 150 2.08 -11.97 10.85
N ARG A 151 2.96 -12.98 10.69
CA ARG A 151 4.34 -12.92 11.19
C ARG A 151 5.20 -12.10 10.22
N VAL A 152 6.03 -11.21 10.74
CA VAL A 152 7.07 -10.48 9.98
C VAL A 152 7.85 -11.47 9.10
N SER A 153 8.02 -11.12 7.83
CA SER A 153 8.70 -11.96 6.85
C SER A 153 10.19 -12.06 7.14
N TRP A 154 10.84 -13.16 6.74
CA TRP A 154 12.22 -13.46 7.11
C TRP A 154 13.27 -12.50 6.54
N PHE A 155 12.94 -11.78 5.46
CA PHE A 155 13.81 -10.81 4.78
C PHE A 155 13.58 -9.37 5.24
N VAL A 156 12.66 -9.14 6.17
CA VAL A 156 12.41 -7.81 6.72
C VAL A 156 13.46 -7.52 7.78
N ASP A 157 14.27 -6.49 7.53
CA ASP A 157 15.09 -5.87 8.56
C ASP A 157 14.23 -4.84 9.31
N LEU A 158 14.08 -5.07 10.61
CA LEU A 158 13.32 -4.19 11.49
C LEU A 158 14.20 -3.01 11.90
N ASP A 159 13.73 -1.79 11.59
CA ASP A 159 14.38 -0.53 11.98
C ASP A 159 13.55 0.15 13.08
N PRO A 160 14.11 0.39 14.28
CA PRO A 160 13.39 1.00 15.39
C PRO A 160 12.88 2.42 15.10
N ASP A 161 13.43 3.13 14.11
CA ASP A 161 12.95 4.46 13.67
C ASP A 161 11.70 4.39 12.77
N VAL A 162 11.45 3.23 12.16
CA VAL A 162 10.35 2.97 11.21
C VAL A 162 9.23 2.20 11.89
N GLU A 163 9.57 1.21 12.72
CA GLU A 163 8.63 0.29 13.36
C GLU A 163 7.44 0.96 14.06
N PRO A 164 7.61 2.02 14.89
CA PRO A 164 6.50 2.61 15.64
C PRO A 164 5.46 3.31 14.76
N ARG A 165 5.80 3.59 13.50
CA ARG A 165 4.96 4.32 12.53
C ARG A 165 4.57 3.47 11.33
N GLY A 166 5.13 2.26 11.23
CA GLY A 166 4.94 1.36 10.11
C GLY A 166 3.65 0.55 10.20
N LEU A 167 3.38 -0.21 9.14
CA LEU A 167 2.29 -1.15 9.04
C LEU A 167 2.81 -2.46 8.46
N LEU A 168 2.39 -3.59 9.01
CA LEU A 168 2.59 -4.90 8.38
C LEU A 168 1.47 -5.19 7.40
N ALA A 169 1.82 -5.76 6.24
CA ALA A 169 0.85 -6.29 5.31
C ALA A 169 1.39 -7.53 4.59
N PRO A 170 0.52 -8.40 4.07
CA PRO A 170 0.95 -9.58 3.34
C PRO A 170 1.85 -9.23 2.16
N GLY A 171 3.07 -9.75 2.17
CA GLY A 171 4.06 -9.52 1.13
C GLY A 171 4.99 -10.71 0.92
N GLU A 172 4.65 -11.88 1.45
CA GLU A 172 5.36 -13.15 1.21
C GLU A 172 4.42 -14.10 0.48
N ASP A 173 4.89 -14.65 -0.64
CA ASP A 173 4.18 -15.58 -1.51
C ASP A 173 2.79 -15.07 -1.93
N VAL A 174 2.68 -13.78 -2.23
CA VAL A 174 1.42 -13.15 -2.62
C VAL A 174 1.12 -13.47 -4.09
N PRO A 175 0.01 -14.15 -4.41
CA PRO A 175 -0.32 -14.51 -5.79
C PRO A 175 -0.62 -13.29 -6.67
N GLY A 176 0.07 -13.20 -7.80
CA GLY A 176 -0.15 -12.21 -8.83
C GLY A 176 -0.34 -12.83 -10.23
N PRO A 177 -0.55 -11.99 -11.25
CA PRO A 177 -0.72 -12.45 -12.64
C PRO A 177 0.53 -13.13 -13.22
N HIS A 178 1.70 -12.87 -12.63
CA HIS A 178 2.99 -13.46 -13.03
C HIS A 178 3.48 -14.55 -12.06
N GLY A 179 2.60 -15.08 -11.21
CA GLY A 179 2.95 -16.03 -10.15
C GLY A 179 3.00 -15.37 -8.77
N ALA A 180 3.40 -16.14 -7.75
CA ALA A 180 3.57 -15.62 -6.40
C ALA A 180 4.79 -14.67 -6.35
N ALA A 181 4.62 -13.54 -5.67
CA ALA A 181 5.66 -12.52 -5.50
C ALA A 181 5.87 -12.22 -4.02
N THR A 182 7.11 -11.86 -3.69
CA THR A 182 7.55 -11.60 -2.33
C THR A 182 8.34 -10.30 -2.27
N GLY A 183 8.00 -9.42 -1.31
CA GLY A 183 8.73 -8.18 -1.06
C GLY A 183 7.93 -7.15 -0.26
N ASN A 184 8.62 -6.14 0.29
CA ASN A 184 7.97 -5.01 0.97
C ASN A 184 7.17 -4.13 0.00
N GLY A 185 7.59 -4.06 -1.27
CA GLY A 185 6.81 -3.45 -2.35
C GLY A 185 5.44 -4.10 -2.57
N ILE A 186 5.40 -5.43 -2.48
CA ILE A 186 4.16 -6.20 -2.59
C ILE A 186 3.23 -5.89 -1.41
N ALA A 187 3.76 -5.87 -0.19
CA ALA A 187 3.01 -5.48 0.99
C ALA A 187 2.48 -4.04 0.90
N ALA A 188 3.32 -3.09 0.44
CA ALA A 188 2.93 -1.71 0.20
C ALA A 188 1.80 -1.61 -0.84
N ALA A 189 1.84 -2.43 -1.90
CA ALA A 189 0.77 -2.49 -2.89
C ALA A 189 -0.55 -2.99 -2.28
N VAL A 190 -0.52 -3.98 -1.37
CA VAL A 190 -1.73 -4.42 -0.64
C VAL A 190 -2.32 -3.26 0.16
N VAL A 191 -1.49 -2.51 0.89
CA VAL A 191 -1.95 -1.35 1.69
C VAL A 191 -2.49 -0.24 0.79
N ALA A 192 -1.81 0.09 -0.31
CA ALA A 192 -2.27 1.10 -1.27
C ALA A 192 -3.61 0.70 -1.93
N GLY A 193 -3.76 -0.57 -2.31
CA GLY A 193 -5.02 -1.10 -2.84
C GLY A 193 -6.16 -1.03 -1.82
N ALA A 194 -5.89 -1.34 -0.54
CA ALA A 194 -6.86 -1.20 0.53
C ALA A 194 -7.25 0.27 0.77
N ALA A 195 -6.27 1.18 0.76
CA ALA A 195 -6.51 2.62 0.89
C ALA A 195 -7.43 3.15 -0.24
N ALA A 196 -7.12 2.77 -1.48
CA ALA A 196 -7.91 3.15 -2.66
C ALA A 196 -9.34 2.61 -2.58
N LEU A 197 -9.50 1.35 -2.17
CA LEU A 197 -10.82 0.75 -2.00
C LEU A 197 -11.63 1.45 -0.90
N LEU A 198 -11.04 1.67 0.28
CA LEU A 198 -11.70 2.38 1.37
C LEU A 198 -12.13 3.79 0.93
N TRP A 199 -11.27 4.51 0.23
CA TRP A 199 -11.63 5.84 -0.28
C TRP A 199 -12.73 5.78 -1.35
N SER A 200 -12.75 4.76 -2.19
CA SER A 200 -13.85 4.55 -3.15
C SER A 200 -15.18 4.26 -2.44
N LEU A 201 -15.16 3.56 -1.31
CA LEU A 201 -16.36 3.28 -0.51
C LEU A 201 -16.83 4.50 0.29
N PHE A 202 -15.91 5.37 0.69
CA PHE A 202 -16.17 6.60 1.43
C PHE A 202 -15.65 7.83 0.66
N PRO A 203 -16.25 8.20 -0.49
CA PRO A 203 -15.72 9.23 -1.39
C PRO A 203 -15.66 10.64 -0.77
N LYS A 204 -16.42 10.87 0.32
CA LYS A 204 -16.41 12.12 1.11
C LYS A 204 -15.27 12.18 2.13
N ALA A 205 -14.61 11.05 2.41
CA ALA A 205 -13.47 11.03 3.32
C ALA A 205 -12.32 11.86 2.72
N CYS A 206 -11.58 12.59 3.56
CA CYS A 206 -10.29 13.12 3.17
C CYS A 206 -9.20 12.05 3.31
N GLY A 207 -8.07 12.17 2.61
CA GLY A 207 -7.04 11.14 2.70
C GLY A 207 -6.37 11.06 4.07
N GLY A 208 -6.41 12.13 4.87
CA GLY A 208 -6.04 12.07 6.29
C GLY A 208 -6.91 11.10 7.09
N GLN A 209 -8.23 11.05 6.82
CA GLN A 209 -9.14 10.09 7.44
C GLN A 209 -8.86 8.66 6.95
N VAL A 210 -8.60 8.48 5.65
CA VAL A 210 -8.25 7.16 5.09
C VAL A 210 -6.93 6.64 5.70
N ARG A 211 -5.90 7.47 5.76
CA ARG A 211 -4.61 7.16 6.40
C ARG A 211 -4.79 6.82 7.87
N SER A 212 -5.57 7.62 8.60
CA SER A 212 -5.86 7.38 10.02
C SER A 212 -6.63 6.07 10.23
N ALA A 213 -7.58 5.75 9.35
CA ALA A 213 -8.33 4.51 9.40
C ALA A 213 -7.43 3.27 9.26
N LEU A 214 -6.44 3.32 8.35
CA LEU A 214 -5.46 2.25 8.16
C LEU A 214 -4.60 2.03 9.41
N LEU A 215 -4.18 3.11 10.08
CA LEU A 215 -3.34 3.07 11.28
C LEU A 215 -4.12 2.67 12.54
N ILE A 216 -5.30 3.28 12.77
CA ILE A 216 -6.14 3.02 13.95
C ILE A 216 -6.78 1.64 13.87
N GLY A 217 -7.17 1.21 12.67
CA GLY A 217 -7.72 -0.11 12.44
C GLY A 217 -6.70 -1.22 12.70
N ALA A 218 -5.41 -0.92 12.52
CA ALA A 218 -4.34 -1.91 12.57
C ALA A 218 -4.30 -2.67 13.90
N THR A 219 -4.02 -3.97 13.81
CA THR A 219 -3.99 -4.88 14.96
C THR A 219 -2.55 -5.12 15.38
N HIS A 220 -2.23 -4.88 16.66
CA HIS A 220 -0.89 -5.22 17.13
C HIS A 220 -0.73 -6.73 17.16
N PRO A 221 0.23 -7.31 16.41
CA PRO A 221 0.56 -8.72 16.57
C PRO A 221 0.99 -8.93 18.03
N ARG A 222 0.76 -10.13 18.58
CA ARG A 222 1.14 -10.48 19.96
C ARG A 222 2.67 -10.48 20.20
N ARG A 223 3.48 -10.12 19.19
CA ARG A 223 4.95 -10.11 19.20
C ARG A 223 5.46 -8.82 18.55
N PHE A 224 6.71 -8.48 18.86
CA PHE A 224 7.47 -7.33 18.33
C PHE A 224 7.23 -7.05 16.84
N GLY A 225 7.17 -5.76 16.49
CA GLY A 225 6.98 -5.23 15.14
C GLY A 225 5.79 -4.25 15.04
N PRO A 226 5.61 -3.60 13.88
CA PRO A 226 4.49 -2.70 13.62
C PRO A 226 3.13 -3.43 13.67
N PRO A 227 2.02 -2.71 13.82
CA PRO A 227 0.69 -3.33 13.75
C PRO A 227 0.38 -3.83 12.34
N LEU A 228 -0.46 -4.86 12.24
CA LEU A 228 -0.92 -5.50 11.01
C LEU A 228 -2.15 -4.79 10.44
N LEU A 229 -2.16 -4.56 9.12
CA LEU A 229 -3.31 -4.05 8.37
C LEU A 229 -4.58 -4.81 8.73
N ASP A 230 -5.61 -4.09 9.15
CA ASP A 230 -6.97 -4.61 9.34
C ASP A 230 -7.95 -3.71 8.58
N ALA A 231 -8.24 -4.11 7.35
CA ALA A 231 -9.09 -3.35 6.44
C ALA A 231 -10.57 -3.33 6.88
N GLU A 232 -11.02 -4.33 7.64
CA GLU A 232 -12.38 -4.38 8.20
C GLU A 232 -12.54 -3.31 9.28
N ARG A 233 -11.59 -3.22 10.23
CA ARG A 233 -11.59 -2.15 11.24
C ARG A 233 -11.40 -0.77 10.64
N ALA A 234 -10.56 -0.63 9.60
CA ALA A 234 -10.44 0.63 8.88
C ALA A 234 -11.77 1.06 8.23
N HIS A 235 -12.50 0.11 7.64
CA HIS A 235 -13.85 0.35 7.11
C HIS A 235 -14.83 0.75 8.22
N GLU A 236 -14.85 0.05 9.35
CA GLU A 236 -15.70 0.40 10.52
C GLU A 236 -15.40 1.82 11.04
N PHE A 237 -14.13 2.20 11.08
CA PHE A 237 -13.72 3.55 11.47
C PHE A 237 -14.31 4.60 10.52
N LEU A 238 -14.15 4.41 9.21
CA LEU A 238 -14.67 5.37 8.21
C LEU A 238 -16.20 5.40 8.18
N SER A 239 -16.87 4.26 8.32
CA SER A 239 -18.34 4.24 8.34
C SER A 239 -18.94 4.98 9.55
N ARG A 240 -18.19 5.14 10.63
CA ARG A 240 -18.61 5.95 11.80
C ARG A 240 -18.25 7.44 11.70
N HIS A 241 -17.25 7.81 10.89
CA HIS A 241 -16.65 9.16 10.93
C HIS A 241 -16.60 9.89 9.57
N ALA A 242 -16.91 9.21 8.46
CA ALA A 242 -16.85 9.75 7.09
C ALA A 242 -18.17 9.58 6.31
N GLY A 243 -19.24 9.12 6.98
CA GLY A 243 -20.60 9.01 6.45
C GLY A 243 -21.31 10.35 6.34
#